data_AF-A0A3M1KVI1-F1
#
_entry.id   AF-A0A3M1KVI1-F1
#
_cell.length_a   1.000
_cell.length_b   1.000
_cell.length_c   1.000
_cell.angle_alpha   90.00
_cell.angle_beta   90.00
_cell.angle_gamma   90.00
#
_symmetry.space_group_name_H-M   'P 1'
#
loop_
_entity.id
_entity.type
_entity.pdbx_description
1 polymer ?
#
loop_
_entity_poly.entity_id
_entity_poly.type
_entity_poly.pdbx_seq_one_letter_code
_entity_poly.pdbx_strand_id
1 'polypeptide(L)' 'MEVLRTPDERFENLPGYPFAPNYVEVRSGDGDALRMHYVDEGPRGGQPVLLLHGEPSWSYLYRKMIPPLAASG' A
#
# COMPACT_ATOMS: atom_id res chain seq x y z
N MET A 1 17.48 9.56 -12.52
CA MET A 1 16.06 9.98 -12.58
C MET A 1 15.78 10.97 -11.44
N GLU A 2 14.92 11.97 -11.63
CA GLU A 2 14.45 12.79 -10.50
C GLU A 2 13.29 12.05 -9.81
N VAL A 3 13.41 11.83 -8.49
CA VAL A 3 12.43 11.09 -7.70
C VAL A 3 11.76 12.05 -6.73
N LEU A 4 10.44 12.18 -6.87
CA LEU A 4 9.62 12.95 -5.94
C LEU A 4 8.98 12.03 -4.90
N ARG A 5 8.72 12.57 -3.71
CA ARG A 5 8.02 11.87 -2.63
C ARG A 5 6.96 12.77 -2.05
N THR A 6 5.72 12.32 -2.10
CA THR A 6 4.58 13.01 -1.47
C THR A 6 4.83 13.10 0.05
N PRO A 7 4.72 14.29 0.66
CA PRO A 7 4.78 14.43 2.12
C PRO A 7 3.72 13.59 2.82
N ASP A 8 4.06 12.98 3.96
CA ASP A 8 3.18 12.04 4.67
C ASP A 8 1.89 12.70 5.18
N GLU A 9 1.93 14.00 5.51
CA GLU A 9 0.77 14.82 5.92
C GLU A 9 -0.37 14.82 4.87
N ARG A 10 -0.06 14.54 3.60
CA ARG A 10 -1.06 14.43 2.52
C ARG A 10 -1.95 13.19 2.65
N PHE A 11 -1.58 12.25 3.53
CA PHE A 11 -2.29 11.00 3.78
C PHE A 11 -2.94 10.93 5.17
N GLU A 12 -2.91 12.03 5.94
CA GLU A 12 -3.58 12.09 7.23
C GLU A 12 -5.12 12.10 7.08
N ASN A 13 -5.82 11.49 8.03
CA ASN A 13 -7.28 11.53 8.16
C ASN A 13 -8.08 11.08 6.92
N LEU A 14 -7.53 10.13 6.15
CA LEU A 14 -8.21 9.57 4.98
C LEU A 14 -9.42 8.70 5.39
N PRO A 15 -10.64 8.96 4.86
CA PRO A 15 -11.85 8.26 5.27
C PRO A 15 -11.81 6.75 5.03
N GLY A 16 -11.90 5.97 6.11
CA GLY A 16 -11.96 4.52 6.06
C GLY A 16 -10.66 3.86 5.61
N TYR A 17 -9.52 4.52 5.82
CA TYR A 17 -8.19 4.00 5.50
C TYR A 17 -7.29 3.96 6.75
N PRO A 18 -7.61 3.14 7.77
CA PRO A 18 -6.87 3.09 9.03
C PRO A 18 -5.64 2.16 8.96
N PHE A 19 -5.07 1.93 7.78
CA PHE A 19 -4.01 0.95 7.58
C PHE A 19 -2.63 1.56 7.85
N ALA A 20 -1.76 0.82 8.52
CA ALA A 20 -0.38 1.26 8.73
C ALA A 20 0.39 1.22 7.40
N PRO A 21 1.17 2.28 7.07
CA PRO A 21 1.98 2.26 5.86
C PRO A 21 3.18 1.34 6.05
N ASN A 22 3.35 0.39 5.13
CA ASN A 22 4.57 -0.41 5.02
C ASN A 22 5.36 0.01 3.78
N TYR A 23 6.67 -0.19 3.81
CA TYR A 23 7.55 0.19 2.72
C TYR A 23 8.58 -0.89 2.42
N VAL A 24 8.88 -1.04 1.13
CA VAL A 24 10.00 -1.84 0.64
C VAL A 24 10.84 -1.00 -0.32
N GLU A 25 12.15 -1.19 -0.31
CA GLU A 25 13.03 -0.60 -1.32
C GLU A 25 13.15 -1.53 -2.53
N VAL A 26 12.94 -0.97 -3.72
CA VAL A 26 13.12 -1.66 -5.00
C VAL A 26 14.15 -0.91 -5.84
N ARG A 27 14.94 -1.62 -6.64
CA ARG A 27 15.90 -0.98 -7.55
C ARG A 27 15.20 -0.60 -8.85
N SER A 28 15.38 0.63 -9.29
CA SER A 28 14.97 1.08 -10.62
C SER A 28 15.87 0.45 -11.69
N GLY A 29 15.47 0.56 -12.97
CA GLY A 29 16.30 0.12 -14.09
C GLY A 29 17.66 0.83 -14.17
N ASP A 30 17.74 2.04 -13.63
CA ASP A 30 18.96 2.86 -13.57
C ASP A 30 19.79 2.60 -12.30
N GLY A 31 19.33 1.71 -11.39
CA GLY A 31 20.02 1.33 -10.16
C GLY A 31 19.66 2.15 -8.92
N ASP A 32 18.86 3.20 -9.06
CA ASP A 32 18.37 4.02 -7.94
C ASP A 32 17.43 3.21 -7.02
N ALA A 33 17.54 3.40 -5.70
CA ALA A 33 16.61 2.81 -4.74
C ALA A 33 15.30 3.64 -4.67
N LEU A 34 14.17 2.99 -4.94
CA LEU A 34 12.84 3.57 -4.88
C LEU A 34 12.06 2.96 -3.71
N ARG A 35 11.37 3.81 -2.94
CA ARG A 35 10.50 3.37 -1.85
C ARG A 35 9.11 3.07 -2.39
N MET A 36 8.67 1.81 -2.30
CA MET A 36 7.33 1.37 -2.68
C MET A 36 6.48 1.16 -1.43
N HIS A 37 5.28 1.76 -1.39
CA HIS A 37 4.31 1.60 -0.31
C HIS A 37 3.43 0.37 -0.52
N TYR A 38 3.07 -0.32 0.56
CA TYR A 38 2.06 -1.38 0.57
C TYR A 38 1.30 -1.43 1.90
N VAL A 39 0.12 -2.06 1.87
CA VAL A 39 -0.71 -2.39 3.04
C VAL A 39 -0.67 -3.89 3.25
N ASP A 40 -0.57 -4.32 4.50
CA ASP A 40 -0.49 -5.73 4.89
C ASP A 40 -1.34 -5.94 6.15
N GLU A 41 -2.45 -6.65 6.00
CA GLU A 41 -3.52 -6.76 6.99
C GLU A 41 -4.00 -8.21 7.09
N GLY A 42 -4.45 -8.60 8.27
CA GLY A 42 -4.84 -9.99 8.58
C GLY A 42 -3.73 -10.78 9.29
N PRO A 43 -3.95 -12.08 9.57
CA PRO A 43 -2.98 -12.89 10.29
C PRO A 43 -1.75 -13.22 9.44
N ARG A 44 -0.56 -13.15 10.05
CA ARG A 44 0.73 -13.44 9.38
C ARG A 44 0.86 -14.86 8.78
N GLY A 45 0.05 -15.81 9.24
CA GLY A 45 0.02 -17.19 8.74
C GLY A 45 -1.10 -17.48 7.74
N GLY A 46 -1.95 -16.49 7.43
CA GLY A 46 -3.05 -16.63 6.48
C GLY A 46 -2.55 -16.70 5.03
N GLN A 47 -3.38 -17.25 4.14
CA GLN A 47 -3.07 -17.24 2.71
C GLN A 47 -3.21 -15.80 2.16
N PRO A 48 -2.18 -15.25 1.51
CA PRO A 48 -2.24 -13.88 1.02
C PRO A 48 -3.21 -13.73 -0.15
N VAL A 49 -4.00 -12.64 -0.13
CA VAL A 49 -4.81 -12.15 -1.24
C VAL A 49 -4.19 -10.86 -1.75
N LEU A 50 -3.60 -10.87 -2.95
CA LEU A 50 -2.92 -9.71 -3.52
C LEU A 50 -3.90 -8.80 -4.28
N LEU A 51 -4.03 -7.55 -3.84
CA LEU A 51 -4.88 -6.53 -4.46
C LEU A 51 -4.00 -5.49 -5.19
N LEU A 52 -4.05 -5.50 -6.53
CA LEU A 52 -3.26 -4.60 -7.39
C LEU A 52 -4.16 -3.56 -8.02
N HIS A 53 -3.90 -2.28 -7.71
CA HIS A 53 -4.66 -1.17 -8.28
C HIS A 53 -4.21 -0.88 -9.73
N GLY A 54 -4.99 -0.08 -10.44
CA GLY A 54 -4.67 0.42 -11.78
C GLY A 54 -4.65 1.94 -11.85
N GLU A 55 -4.71 2.48 -13.06
CA GLU A 55 -4.66 3.93 -13.35
C GLU A 55 -6.00 4.64 -13.04
N PRO A 56 -6.03 5.86 -12.46
CA PRO A 56 -4.97 6.61 -11.75
C PRO A 56 -5.04 6.37 -10.22
N SER A 57 -5.47 5.18 -9.81
CA SER A 57 -5.81 4.87 -8.42
C SER A 57 -4.60 4.42 -7.60
N TRP A 58 -4.82 4.15 -6.32
CA TRP A 58 -3.86 3.51 -5.40
C TRP A 58 -4.61 2.62 -4.41
N SER A 59 -3.92 1.98 -3.46
CA SER A 59 -4.52 1.00 -2.55
C SER A 59 -5.70 1.50 -1.72
N TYR A 60 -5.91 2.82 -1.58
CA TYR A 60 -7.14 3.41 -1.05
C TYR A 60 -8.42 2.93 -1.74
N LEU A 61 -8.35 2.55 -3.01
CA LEU A 61 -9.45 1.92 -3.75
C LEU A 61 -9.98 0.67 -3.03
N TYR A 62 -9.09 -0.12 -2.43
CA TYR A 62 -9.40 -1.40 -1.82
C TYR A 62 -9.82 -1.32 -0.34
N ARG A 63 -9.93 -0.12 0.23
CA ARG A 63 -10.18 0.05 1.68
C ARG A 63 -11.46 -0.58 2.22
N LYS A 64 -12.44 -0.83 1.34
CA LYS A 64 -13.69 -1.54 1.69
C LYS A 64 -13.60 -3.06 1.51
N MET A 65 -12.61 -3.53 0.74
CA MET A 65 -12.35 -4.95 0.50
C MET A 65 -11.38 -5.53 1.53
N ILE A 66 -10.39 -4.74 1.96
CA ILE A 66 -9.35 -5.19 2.91
C ILE A 66 -9.96 -5.70 4.23
N PRO A 67 -10.84 -4.96 4.96
CA PRO A 67 -11.33 -5.42 6.26
C PRO A 67 -12.08 -6.77 6.23
N PRO A 68 -13.05 -7.03 5.33
CA PRO A 68 -13.72 -8.33 5.29
C PRO A 68 -12.79 -9.47 4.84
N LEU A 69 -11.82 -9.21 3.96
CA LEU A 69 -10.82 -10.21 3.57
C LEU A 69 -9.90 -10.56 4.75
N ALA A 70 -9.36 -9.55 5.44
CA ALA A 70 -8.47 -9.73 6.59
C ALA A 70 -9.17 -10.43 7.76
N ALA A 71 -10.47 -10.17 7.98
CA ALA A 71 -11.25 -10.81 9.03
C ALA A 71 -11.67 -12.26 8.71
N SER A 72 -11.62 -12.66 7.43
CA SER A 72 -11.98 -14.01 6.98
C SER A 72 -10.77 -14.96 6.88
N GLY A 73 -9.59 -14.48 7.28
CA GLY A 73 -8.33 -15.22 7.31
C GLY A 73 -7.94 -15.61 8.73
#